data_AF-A0A9D5DEV6-F1
#
_entry.id   AF-A0A9D5DEV6-F1
#
_cell.length_a   1.000
_cell.length_b   1.000
_cell.length_c   1.000
_cell.angle_alpha   90.00
_cell.angle_beta   90.00
_cell.angle_gamma   90.00
#
_symmetry.space_group_name_H-M   'P 1'
#
loop_
_entity.id
_entity.type
_entity.pdbx_description
1 polymer ?
#
loop_
_entity_poly.entity_id
_entity_poly.type
_entity_poly.pdbx_seq_one_letter_code
_entity_poly.pdbx_strand_id
1 'polypeptide(L)'
;MSSNYYRHELSNLIWIQRLRKGEKNVDEILDSFVQQNMKIWSPGKYLFSPKIAINLFFIGSIFHAVFAALFYFYFKSSLYVEYISEPIYKNTSSVTFNVTNDINGPVNINIYVDNFYQNFRSFVQSRPSDIFPGFSCGSAKTLRYLRQIRGGTLDNYIGKLPINEIKDETPLVPCGLSSITFFNDEFEIYHLKENGEKEQIGFEIDNLSLKNDFSMFATPYNKMIEF
;
A
#
# COMPACT_ATOMS: atom_id res chain seq x y z
N MET A 1 -29.72 -64.18 33.00
CA MET A 1 -29.70 -63.27 31.83
C MET A 1 -28.82 -62.03 32.08
N SER A 2 -27.67 -62.14 32.77
CA SER A 2 -26.79 -60.99 33.05
C SER A 2 -25.29 -61.18 32.76
N SER A 3 -24.85 -62.38 32.34
CA SER A 3 -23.42 -62.63 32.05
C SER A 3 -22.90 -61.93 30.78
N ASN A 4 -23.76 -61.73 29.77
CA ASN A 4 -23.34 -61.20 28.47
C ASN A 4 -23.30 -59.67 28.41
N TYR A 5 -24.01 -58.97 29.32
CA TYR A 5 -24.03 -57.51 29.36
C TYR A 5 -22.69 -56.95 29.88
N TYR A 6 -22.19 -57.49 30.99
CA TYR A 6 -20.90 -57.08 31.57
C TYR A 6 -19.70 -57.40 30.66
N ARG A 7 -19.77 -58.49 29.89
CA ARG A 7 -18.69 -58.88 28.97
C ARG A 7 -18.55 -57.91 27.79
N HIS A 8 -19.66 -57.31 27.35
CA HIS A 8 -19.69 -56.36 26.23
C HIS A 8 -19.17 -54.96 26.62
N GLU A 9 -19.45 -54.51 27.86
CA GLU A 9 -18.87 -53.26 28.39
C GLU A 9 -17.35 -53.40 28.65
N LEU A 10 -16.91 -54.53 29.20
CA LEU A 10 -15.48 -54.79 29.41
C LEU A 10 -14.71 -54.88 28.08
N SER A 11 -15.27 -55.48 27.03
CA SER A 11 -14.61 -55.51 25.71
C SER A 11 -14.53 -54.14 25.06
N ASN A 12 -15.55 -53.28 25.23
CA ASN A 12 -15.53 -51.92 24.71
C ASN A 12 -14.53 -51.02 25.45
N LEU A 13 -14.40 -51.19 26.78
CA LEU A 13 -13.39 -50.49 27.57
C LEU A 13 -11.96 -50.88 27.17
N ILE A 14 -11.71 -52.17 26.92
CA ILE A 14 -10.41 -52.67 26.47
C ILE A 14 -10.07 -52.17 25.05
N TRP A 15 -11.07 -52.04 24.18
CA TRP A 15 -10.88 -51.55 22.81
C TRP A 15 -10.64 -50.03 22.75
N ILE A 16 -11.37 -49.24 23.55
CA ILE A 16 -11.13 -47.80 23.74
C ILE A 16 -9.75 -47.56 24.36
N GLN A 17 -9.34 -48.36 25.34
CA GLN A 17 -7.99 -48.30 25.93
C GLN A 17 -6.89 -48.70 24.93
N ARG A 18 -7.18 -49.54 23.93
CA ARG A 18 -6.23 -49.91 22.86
C ARG A 18 -6.11 -48.83 21.79
N LEU A 19 -7.19 -48.13 21.43
CA LEU A 19 -7.12 -46.98 20.52
C LEU A 19 -6.35 -45.80 21.13
N ARG A 20 -6.44 -45.62 22.46
CA ARG A 20 -5.72 -44.59 23.24
C ARG A 20 -4.21 -44.79 23.36
N LYS A 21 -3.69 -45.97 23.02
CA LYS A 21 -2.31 -46.39 23.36
C LYS A 21 -1.22 -45.63 22.59
N GLY A 22 -1.57 -44.88 21.55
CA GLY A 22 -0.69 -43.97 20.82
C GLY A 22 -0.77 -42.49 21.23
N GLU A 23 -1.69 -42.15 22.14
CA GLU A 23 -2.07 -40.77 22.47
C GLU A 23 -1.69 -40.35 23.89
N LYS A 24 -0.64 -40.95 24.48
CA LYS A 24 -0.17 -40.57 25.83
C LYS A 24 0.04 -39.06 25.98
N ASN A 25 0.56 -38.40 24.94
CA ASN A 25 0.74 -36.95 24.92
C ASN A 25 -0.60 -36.18 24.90
N VAL A 26 -1.63 -36.70 24.21
CA VAL A 26 -2.93 -36.03 24.13
C VAL A 26 -3.70 -36.21 25.44
N ASP A 27 -3.68 -37.40 26.03
CA ASP A 27 -4.27 -37.63 27.35
C ASP A 27 -3.57 -36.80 28.44
N GLU A 28 -2.25 -36.67 28.39
CA GLU A 28 -1.47 -35.84 29.32
C GLU A 28 -1.76 -34.33 29.16
N ILE A 29 -1.91 -33.87 27.91
CA ILE A 29 -2.32 -32.48 27.63
C ILE A 29 -3.76 -32.24 28.10
N LEU A 30 -4.69 -33.14 27.79
CA LEU A 30 -6.10 -33.01 28.19
C LEU A 30 -6.24 -33.05 29.72
N ASP A 31 -5.50 -33.92 30.39
CA ASP A 31 -5.48 -34.03 31.85
C ASP A 31 -4.88 -32.76 32.48
N SER A 32 -3.76 -32.26 31.96
CA SER A 32 -3.18 -30.99 32.41
C SER A 32 -4.10 -29.78 32.17
N PHE A 33 -4.90 -29.80 31.10
CA PHE A 33 -5.89 -28.76 30.78
C PHE A 33 -7.08 -28.80 31.72
N VAL A 34 -7.67 -29.99 31.93
CA VAL A 34 -8.83 -30.19 32.83
C VAL A 34 -8.45 -29.91 34.29
N GLN A 35 -7.26 -30.32 34.71
CA GLN A 35 -6.72 -30.05 36.05
C GLN A 35 -6.21 -28.62 36.23
N GLN A 36 -6.24 -27.78 35.18
CA GLN A 36 -5.67 -26.43 35.17
C GLN A 36 -4.18 -26.40 35.59
N ASN A 37 -3.46 -27.49 35.36
CA ASN A 37 -2.03 -27.65 35.67
C ASN A 37 -1.19 -27.68 34.40
N MET A 38 -1.55 -26.84 33.43
CA MET A 38 -0.73 -26.66 32.25
C MET A 38 0.56 -25.93 32.61
N LYS A 39 1.67 -26.34 31.98
CA LYS A 39 2.95 -25.64 32.10
C LYS A 39 2.84 -24.26 31.44
N ILE A 40 2.47 -23.27 32.23
CA ILE A 40 2.33 -21.89 31.78
C ILE A 40 3.62 -21.13 32.13
N TRP A 41 4.15 -20.40 31.15
CA TRP A 41 5.16 -19.38 31.45
C TRP A 41 4.52 -18.34 32.37
N SER A 42 5.06 -18.17 33.58
CA SER A 42 4.54 -17.25 34.60
C SER A 42 5.45 -16.03 34.72
N PRO A 43 5.45 -15.14 33.72
CA PRO A 43 6.41 -14.04 33.63
C PRO A 43 6.18 -13.00 34.74
N GLY A 44 4.98 -12.94 35.34
CA GLY A 44 4.62 -11.99 36.39
C GLY A 44 5.53 -12.01 37.62
N LYS A 45 6.12 -13.17 37.99
CA LYS A 45 7.10 -13.24 39.09
C LYS A 45 8.45 -12.61 38.77
N TYR A 46 8.77 -12.47 37.48
CA TYR A 46 10.04 -11.97 36.97
C TYR A 46 9.92 -10.54 36.44
N LEU A 47 8.79 -10.15 35.85
CA LEU A 47 8.56 -8.80 35.31
C LEU A 47 8.68 -7.70 36.37
N PHE A 48 8.21 -7.96 37.60
CA PHE A 48 8.29 -7.00 38.70
C PHE A 48 9.54 -7.18 39.57
N SER A 49 10.50 -8.03 39.16
CA SER A 49 11.77 -8.15 39.85
C SER A 49 12.63 -6.91 39.59
N PRO A 50 13.16 -6.24 40.63
CA PRO A 50 14.01 -5.06 40.46
C PRO A 50 15.20 -5.28 39.53
N LYS A 51 15.76 -6.51 39.50
CA LYS A 51 16.90 -6.86 38.63
C LYS A 51 16.53 -6.80 37.15
N ILE A 52 15.32 -7.23 36.79
CA ILE A 52 14.85 -7.22 35.40
C ILE A 52 14.43 -5.79 35.01
N ALA A 53 13.78 -5.06 35.93
CA ALA A 53 13.46 -3.66 35.72
C ALA A 53 14.69 -2.81 35.40
N ILE A 54 15.81 -3.00 36.12
CA ILE A 54 17.08 -2.31 35.84
C ILE A 54 17.57 -2.58 34.42
N ASN A 55 17.56 -3.84 33.96
CA ASN A 55 17.97 -4.18 32.59
C ASN A 55 17.05 -3.53 31.54
N LEU A 56 15.73 -3.48 31.79
CA LEU A 56 14.78 -2.81 30.91
C LEU A 56 15.02 -1.29 30.85
N PHE A 57 15.38 -0.65 31.97
CA PHE A 57 15.75 0.77 31.97
C PHE A 57 17.04 1.04 31.18
N PHE A 58 18.03 0.14 31.23
CA PHE A 58 19.23 0.26 30.38
C PHE A 58 18.91 0.16 28.89
N ILE A 59 18.07 -0.80 28.50
CA ILE A 59 17.58 -0.92 27.12
C ILE A 59 16.80 0.34 26.72
N GLY A 60 15.95 0.84 27.62
CA GLY A 60 15.23 2.10 27.43
C GLY A 60 16.17 3.28 27.21
N SER A 61 17.27 3.38 27.96
CA SER A 61 18.27 4.43 27.80
C SER A 61 18.95 4.38 26.43
N ILE A 62 19.24 3.19 25.90
CA ILE A 62 19.78 3.02 24.54
C ILE A 62 18.79 3.55 23.50
N PHE A 63 17.50 3.19 23.61
CA PHE A 63 16.48 3.70 22.70
C PHE A 63 16.36 5.22 22.77
N HIS A 64 16.39 5.81 23.97
CA HIS A 64 16.35 7.27 24.13
C HIS A 64 17.56 7.94 23.47
N ALA A 65 18.76 7.36 23.59
CA ALA A 65 19.94 7.89 22.92
C ALA A 65 19.81 7.84 21.39
N VAL A 66 19.28 6.73 20.84
CA VAL A 66 19.01 6.60 19.40
C VAL A 66 17.97 7.62 18.94
N PHE A 67 16.86 7.78 19.65
CA PHE A 67 15.84 8.78 19.33
C PHE A 67 16.39 10.21 19.41
N ALA A 68 17.19 10.52 20.44
CA ALA A 68 17.82 11.82 20.58
C ALA A 68 18.80 12.10 19.43
N ALA A 69 19.57 11.10 19.00
CA ALA A 69 20.46 11.22 17.85
C ALA A 69 19.68 11.45 16.56
N LEU A 70 18.64 10.64 16.29
CA LEU A 70 17.77 10.80 15.12
C LEU A 70 17.11 12.19 15.11
N PHE A 71 16.59 12.64 16.25
CA PHE A 71 16.00 13.96 16.41
C PHE A 71 17.02 15.08 16.15
N TYR A 72 18.23 14.95 16.69
CA TYR A 72 19.31 15.91 16.45
C TYR A 72 19.66 15.99 14.96
N PHE A 73 19.82 14.85 14.28
CA PHE A 73 20.09 14.83 12.85
C PHE A 73 18.93 15.41 12.04
N TYR A 74 17.68 15.09 12.38
CA TYR A 74 16.49 15.61 11.71
C TYR A 74 16.38 17.14 11.83
N PHE A 75 16.57 17.69 13.03
CA PHE A 75 16.49 19.14 13.24
C PHE A 75 17.69 19.91 12.69
N LYS A 76 18.89 19.30 12.70
CA LYS A 76 20.10 19.95 12.20
C LYS A 76 20.25 19.80 10.69
N SER A 77 19.65 18.79 10.07
CA SER A 77 19.66 18.64 8.63
C SER A 77 18.84 19.76 8.00
N SER A 78 19.49 20.87 7.68
CA SER A 78 19.02 21.88 6.73
C SER A 78 18.99 21.34 5.28
N LEU A 79 19.12 20.02 5.11
CA LEU A 79 19.19 19.33 3.82
C LEU A 79 17.81 19.13 3.19
N TYR A 80 16.75 19.18 4.00
CA TYR A 80 15.39 19.08 3.49
C TYR A 80 14.73 20.45 3.57
N VAL A 81 14.63 21.11 2.42
CA VAL A 81 13.85 22.33 2.26
C VAL A 81 12.70 22.01 1.32
N GLU A 82 11.48 22.19 1.82
CA GLU A 82 10.26 21.99 1.04
C GLU A 82 9.58 23.34 0.83
N TYR A 83 9.35 23.67 -0.43
CA TYR A 83 8.57 24.84 -0.84
C TYR A 83 7.24 24.35 -1.39
N ILE A 84 6.15 24.72 -0.73
CA ILE A 84 4.79 24.38 -1.15
C ILE A 84 4.18 25.61 -1.81
N SER A 85 3.77 25.48 -3.07
CA SER A 85 3.06 26.55 -3.77
C SER A 85 1.65 26.72 -3.22
N GLU A 86 1.02 27.86 -3.51
CA GLU A 86 -0.42 27.98 -3.33
C GLU A 86 -1.17 26.92 -4.18
N PRO A 87 -2.38 26.50 -3.76
CA PRO A 87 -3.16 25.52 -4.49
C PRO A 87 -3.46 26.01 -5.91
N ILE A 88 -3.20 25.17 -6.91
CA ILE A 88 -3.52 25.49 -8.30
C ILE A 88 -5.01 25.20 -8.52
N TYR A 89 -5.77 26.25 -8.81
CA TYR A 89 -7.19 26.13 -9.13
C TYR A 89 -7.42 26.06 -10.64
N LYS A 90 -8.58 25.53 -11.04
CA LYS A 90 -9.02 25.47 -12.43
C LYS A 90 -9.01 26.89 -13.03
N ASN A 91 -8.13 27.13 -14.01
CA ASN A 91 -7.84 28.38 -14.75
C ASN A 91 -6.58 29.16 -14.33
N THR A 92 -5.79 28.68 -13.38
CA THR A 92 -4.48 29.31 -13.08
C THR A 92 -3.44 28.83 -14.08
N SER A 93 -2.84 29.75 -14.84
CA SER A 93 -1.81 29.43 -15.86
C SER A 93 -0.37 29.55 -15.35
N SER A 94 -0.15 30.26 -14.24
CA SER A 94 1.18 30.38 -13.64
C SER A 94 1.06 30.72 -12.16
N VAL A 95 1.98 30.15 -11.35
CA VAL A 95 2.13 30.45 -9.93
C VAL A 95 3.58 30.85 -9.71
N THR A 96 3.80 31.95 -9.00
CA THR A 96 5.14 32.42 -8.65
C THR A 96 5.36 32.18 -7.16
N PHE A 97 6.48 31.55 -6.81
CA PHE A 97 6.90 31.34 -5.44
C PHE A 97 8.34 31.81 -5.27
N ASN A 98 8.69 32.21 -4.05
CA ASN A 98 10.01 32.72 -3.74
C ASN A 98 10.84 31.65 -3.01
N VAL A 99 12.03 31.37 -3.55
CA VAL A 99 13.01 30.45 -2.96
C VAL A 99 14.04 31.28 -2.21
N THR A 100 13.99 31.23 -0.89
CA THR A 100 14.80 32.10 -0.02
C THR A 100 16.26 31.67 0.12
N ASN A 101 16.56 30.39 -0.06
CA ASN A 101 17.89 29.83 0.12
C ASN A 101 18.24 28.94 -1.08
N ASP A 102 19.52 28.95 -1.47
CA ASP A 102 20.03 28.04 -2.49
C ASP A 102 19.85 26.58 -2.04
N ILE A 103 19.22 25.78 -2.91
CA ILE A 103 18.95 24.37 -2.64
C ILE A 103 20.19 23.55 -3.00
N ASN A 104 20.94 23.13 -1.99
CA ASN A 104 22.12 22.30 -2.17
C ASN A 104 21.72 20.82 -2.24
N GLY A 105 21.74 20.23 -3.44
CA GLY A 105 21.49 18.79 -3.65
C GLY A 105 20.50 18.49 -4.77
N PRO A 106 20.07 17.23 -4.92
CA PRO A 106 19.05 16.87 -5.89
C PRO A 106 17.69 17.46 -5.49
N VAL A 107 17.00 18.07 -6.45
CA VAL A 107 15.68 18.67 -6.27
C VAL A 107 14.62 17.71 -6.80
N ASN A 108 13.62 17.40 -5.98
CA ASN A 108 12.46 16.61 -6.37
C ASN A 108 11.24 17.53 -6.52
N ILE A 109 10.49 17.35 -7.60
CA ILE A 109 9.23 18.06 -7.81
C ILE A 109 8.10 17.08 -7.54
N ASN A 110 7.31 17.37 -6.52
CA ASN A 110 6.20 16.52 -6.09
C ASN A 110 4.87 17.22 -6.36
N ILE A 111 3.89 16.45 -6.81
CA ILE A 111 2.54 16.94 -7.08
C ILE A 111 1.64 16.47 -5.94
N TYR A 112 1.03 17.45 -5.27
CA TYR A 112 0.08 17.20 -4.20
C TYR A 112 -1.34 17.40 -4.70
N VAL A 113 -2.14 16.33 -4.66
CA VAL A 113 -3.56 16.35 -5.02
C VAL A 113 -4.39 16.22 -3.74
N ASP A 114 -5.09 17.29 -3.37
CA ASP A 114 -5.98 17.29 -2.20
C ASP A 114 -7.39 16.79 -2.55
N ASN A 115 -8.09 16.24 -1.55
CA ASN A 115 -9.44 15.69 -1.65
C ASN A 115 -9.61 14.55 -2.69
N PHE A 116 -8.52 13.87 -3.07
CA PHE A 116 -8.54 12.72 -3.96
C PHE A 116 -8.24 11.41 -3.22
N TYR A 117 -9.28 10.65 -2.91
CA TYR A 117 -9.20 9.46 -2.08
C TYR A 117 -8.93 8.19 -2.90
N GLN A 118 -7.66 7.83 -3.04
CA GLN A 118 -7.24 6.61 -3.75
C GLN A 118 -7.37 5.32 -2.93
N ASN A 119 -7.65 5.42 -1.63
CA ASN A 119 -7.68 4.28 -0.70
C ASN A 119 -9.05 3.59 -0.58
N PHE A 120 -10.07 4.01 -1.33
CA PHE A 120 -11.37 3.34 -1.32
C PHE A 120 -11.28 1.94 -1.93
N ARG A 121 -11.94 0.96 -1.29
CA ARG A 121 -11.90 -0.45 -1.71
C ARG A 121 -12.23 -0.63 -3.19
N SER A 122 -13.32 -0.02 -3.68
CA SER A 122 -13.71 -0.14 -5.10
C SER A 122 -12.69 0.48 -6.06
N PHE A 123 -12.00 1.55 -5.64
CA PHE A 123 -10.94 2.18 -6.43
C PHE A 123 -9.71 1.28 -6.50
N VAL A 124 -9.25 0.78 -5.35
CA VAL A 124 -8.09 -0.12 -5.24
C VAL A 124 -8.33 -1.44 -5.98
N GLN A 125 -9.56 -1.97 -5.92
CA GLN A 125 -9.93 -3.21 -6.59
C GLN A 125 -10.08 -3.06 -8.12
N SER A 126 -10.25 -1.82 -8.60
CA SER A 126 -10.48 -1.51 -10.01
C SER A 126 -9.16 -1.30 -10.77
N ARG A 127 -8.59 -2.42 -11.22
CA ARG A 127 -7.29 -2.52 -11.91
C ARG A 127 -7.34 -3.58 -13.03
N PRO A 128 -6.47 -3.48 -14.05
CA PRO A 128 -6.38 -4.50 -15.10
C PRO A 128 -5.88 -5.82 -14.51
N SER A 129 -6.63 -6.90 -14.79
CA SER A 129 -6.30 -8.25 -14.32
C SER A 129 -4.99 -8.78 -14.90
N ASP A 130 -4.59 -8.27 -16.06
CA ASP A 130 -3.39 -8.71 -16.78
C ASP A 130 -2.10 -8.31 -16.05
N ILE A 131 -2.16 -7.18 -15.33
CA ILE A 131 -1.05 -6.66 -14.52
C ILE A 131 -1.22 -7.08 -13.05
N PHE A 132 -2.46 -7.13 -12.56
CA PHE A 132 -2.79 -7.42 -11.17
C PHE A 132 -3.74 -8.64 -11.07
N PRO A 133 -3.20 -9.86 -10.95
CA PRO A 133 -4.00 -11.06 -10.78
C PRO A 133 -4.96 -10.95 -9.58
N GLY A 134 -6.22 -11.32 -9.77
CA GLY A 134 -7.27 -11.22 -8.73
C GLY A 134 -7.95 -9.86 -8.63
N PHE A 135 -7.53 -8.86 -9.42
CA PHE A 135 -8.22 -7.60 -9.58
C PHE A 135 -9.07 -7.60 -10.84
N SER A 136 -10.04 -6.68 -10.93
CA SER A 136 -10.90 -6.55 -12.11
C SER A 136 -11.16 -5.10 -12.43
N CYS A 137 -11.35 -4.76 -13.69
CA CYS A 137 -11.61 -3.36 -14.08
C CYS A 137 -12.96 -2.79 -13.62
N GLY A 138 -13.82 -3.59 -12.96
CA GLY A 138 -15.11 -3.14 -12.42
C GLY A 138 -15.98 -2.50 -13.50
N SER A 139 -16.55 -1.32 -13.22
CA SER A 139 -17.34 -0.52 -14.17
C SER A 139 -16.48 0.23 -15.21
N ALA A 140 -15.19 0.39 -14.95
CA ALA A 140 -14.24 1.16 -15.74
C ALA A 140 -13.62 0.34 -16.88
N LYS A 141 -14.47 -0.28 -17.71
CA LYS A 141 -14.06 -1.20 -18.79
C LYS A 141 -14.19 -0.64 -20.19
N THR A 142 -15.04 0.38 -20.39
CA THR A 142 -15.40 0.86 -21.72
C THR A 142 -15.06 2.33 -21.90
N LEU A 143 -14.82 2.72 -23.16
CA LEU A 143 -14.56 4.11 -23.52
C LEU A 143 -15.75 5.04 -23.17
N ARG A 144 -16.97 4.51 -23.21
CA ARG A 144 -18.18 5.23 -22.77
C ARG A 144 -18.10 5.63 -21.30
N TYR A 145 -17.65 4.73 -20.43
CA TYR A 145 -17.50 5.03 -19.00
C TYR A 145 -16.44 6.11 -18.78
N LEU A 146 -15.32 6.05 -19.49
CA LEU A 146 -14.28 7.09 -19.46
C LEU A 146 -14.85 8.47 -19.81
N ARG A 147 -15.67 8.57 -20.88
CA ARG A 147 -16.35 9.81 -21.27
C ARG A 147 -17.33 10.32 -20.23
N GLN A 148 -18.09 9.43 -19.59
CA GLN A 148 -19.01 9.83 -18.53
C GLN A 148 -18.27 10.47 -17.34
N ILE A 149 -17.08 9.96 -16.99
CA ILE A 149 -16.31 10.46 -15.85
C ILE A 149 -15.50 11.71 -16.21
N ARG A 150 -14.81 11.73 -17.35
CA ARG A 150 -13.94 12.85 -17.76
C ARG A 150 -14.65 13.95 -18.55
N GLY A 151 -15.82 13.68 -19.11
CA GLY A 151 -16.56 14.63 -19.94
C GLY A 151 -15.73 15.18 -21.11
N GLY A 152 -15.91 16.46 -21.43
CA GLY A 152 -15.22 17.13 -22.55
C GLY A 152 -13.72 17.36 -22.36
N THR A 153 -13.13 17.05 -21.20
CA THR A 153 -11.66 17.05 -21.05
C THR A 153 -11.00 15.92 -21.83
N LEU A 154 -11.75 14.85 -22.10
CA LEU A 154 -11.27 13.69 -22.84
C LEU A 154 -11.08 13.99 -24.34
N ASP A 155 -11.88 14.91 -24.89
CA ASP A 155 -11.89 15.24 -26.31
C ASP A 155 -10.59 15.93 -26.77
N ASN A 156 -9.81 16.45 -25.82
CA ASN A 156 -8.46 16.98 -26.06
C ASN A 156 -7.45 15.87 -26.38
N TYR A 157 -7.68 14.64 -25.91
CA TYR A 157 -6.68 13.55 -25.92
C TYR A 157 -7.03 12.38 -26.84
N ILE A 158 -8.32 12.08 -27.00
CA ILE A 158 -8.78 10.93 -27.82
C ILE A 158 -9.09 11.35 -29.27
N GLY A 159 -8.79 12.60 -29.63
CA GLY A 159 -9.33 13.21 -30.84
C GLY A 159 -10.84 13.37 -30.73
N LYS A 160 -11.42 14.24 -31.57
CA LYS A 160 -12.87 14.44 -31.65
C LYS A 160 -13.54 13.23 -32.32
N LEU A 161 -13.50 12.04 -31.71
CA LEU A 161 -14.27 10.91 -32.20
C LEU A 161 -15.75 11.15 -31.82
N PRO A 162 -16.65 11.36 -32.79
CA PRO A 162 -18.05 11.56 -32.48
C PRO A 162 -18.61 10.34 -31.71
N ILE A 163 -19.47 10.59 -30.71
CA ILE A 163 -20.06 9.55 -29.84
C ILE A 163 -20.70 8.41 -30.66
N ASN A 164 -21.22 8.72 -31.84
CA ASN A 164 -21.92 7.77 -32.70
C ASN A 164 -20.99 6.76 -33.42
N GLU A 165 -19.67 7.01 -33.44
CA GLU A 165 -18.68 6.10 -34.05
C GLU A 165 -18.04 5.15 -33.03
N ILE A 166 -18.14 5.46 -31.75
CA ILE A 166 -17.65 4.59 -30.68
C ILE A 166 -18.72 3.57 -30.38
N LYS A 167 -18.46 2.31 -30.78
CA LYS A 167 -19.28 1.19 -30.32
C LYS A 167 -19.22 1.15 -28.79
N ASP A 168 -20.39 1.03 -28.16
CA ASP A 168 -20.56 1.02 -26.69
C ASP A 168 -19.68 -0.04 -25.98
N GLU A 169 -19.23 -1.05 -26.73
CA GLU A 169 -18.43 -2.18 -26.27
C GLU A 169 -16.93 -2.04 -26.53
N THR A 170 -16.44 -0.89 -27.00
CA THR A 170 -14.99 -0.69 -27.19
C THR A 170 -14.26 -0.84 -25.86
N PRO A 171 -13.36 -1.85 -25.73
CA PRO A 171 -12.64 -2.10 -24.50
C PRO A 171 -11.64 -0.97 -24.26
N LEU A 172 -11.56 -0.51 -23.01
CA LEU A 172 -10.57 0.47 -22.58
C LEU A 172 -9.28 -0.25 -22.21
N VAL A 173 -8.15 0.14 -22.78
CA VAL A 173 -6.83 -0.38 -22.42
C VAL A 173 -5.89 0.79 -22.15
N PRO A 174 -5.33 0.95 -20.94
CA PRO A 174 -5.58 0.15 -19.73
C PRO A 174 -6.95 0.46 -19.09
N CYS A 175 -7.68 -0.57 -18.64
CA CYS A 175 -8.94 -0.40 -17.91
C CYS A 175 -8.73 -0.18 -16.39
N GLY A 176 -9.81 0.17 -15.68
CA GLY A 176 -9.82 0.37 -14.21
C GLY A 176 -9.86 1.84 -13.78
N LEU A 177 -10.43 2.10 -12.60
CA LEU A 177 -10.60 3.45 -12.05
C LEU A 177 -9.26 4.15 -11.80
N SER A 178 -8.26 3.39 -11.35
CA SER A 178 -6.89 3.89 -11.15
C SER A 178 -6.29 4.43 -12.46
N SER A 179 -6.43 3.68 -13.55
CA SER A 179 -5.98 4.09 -14.89
C SER A 179 -6.76 5.30 -15.42
N ILE A 180 -8.09 5.33 -15.24
CA ILE A 180 -8.96 6.41 -15.71
C ILE A 180 -8.72 7.73 -14.99
N THR A 181 -8.22 7.71 -13.76
CA THR A 181 -7.99 8.91 -12.94
C THR A 181 -6.53 9.37 -12.95
N PHE A 182 -5.74 8.88 -13.92
CA PHE A 182 -4.36 9.29 -14.10
C PHE A 182 -4.21 10.81 -14.20
N PHE A 183 -3.26 11.36 -13.44
CA PHE A 183 -2.90 12.77 -13.45
C PHE A 183 -2.22 13.12 -14.76
N ASN A 184 -2.73 14.12 -15.47
CA ASN A 184 -2.33 14.41 -16.85
C ASN A 184 -2.07 15.90 -17.10
N ASP A 185 -1.85 16.69 -16.05
CA ASP A 185 -1.47 18.08 -16.23
C ASP A 185 0.02 18.16 -16.55
N GLU A 186 0.36 19.06 -17.48
CA GLU A 186 1.74 19.36 -17.86
C GLU A 186 2.15 20.70 -17.22
N PHE A 187 3.37 20.75 -16.69
CA PHE A 187 3.91 21.95 -16.08
C PHE A 187 5.32 22.23 -16.56
N GLU A 188 5.64 23.51 -16.67
CA GLU A 188 6.95 24.01 -17.04
C GLU A 188 7.43 24.94 -15.92
N ILE A 189 8.67 24.77 -15.51
CA ILE A 189 9.26 25.55 -14.44
C ILE A 189 10.23 26.56 -15.03
N TYR A 190 10.11 27.80 -14.59
CA TYR A 190 10.93 28.91 -15.04
C TYR A 190 11.58 29.60 -13.84
N HIS A 191 12.89 29.85 -13.96
CA HIS A 191 13.61 30.76 -13.08
C HIS A 191 13.38 32.20 -13.55
N LEU A 192 12.83 33.04 -12.65
CA LEU A 192 12.59 34.46 -12.89
C LEU A 192 13.80 35.25 -12.41
N LYS A 193 14.55 35.86 -13.33
CA LYS A 193 15.67 36.76 -12.98
C LYS A 193 15.13 38.11 -12.51
N GLU A 194 15.94 38.87 -11.76
CA GLU A 194 15.59 40.22 -11.28
C GLU A 194 15.20 41.17 -12.44
N ASN A 195 15.70 40.91 -13.64
CA ASN A 195 15.43 41.69 -14.85
C ASN A 195 14.08 41.34 -15.53
N GLY A 196 13.32 40.37 -15.01
CA GLY A 196 12.06 39.89 -15.57
C GLY A 196 12.18 38.84 -16.67
N GLU A 197 13.41 38.47 -17.05
CA GLU A 197 13.66 37.37 -17.99
C GLU A 197 13.36 36.00 -17.35
N LYS A 198 12.80 35.09 -18.16
CA LYS A 198 12.45 33.73 -17.77
C LYS A 198 13.46 32.76 -18.37
N GLU A 199 14.07 31.93 -17.52
CA GLU A 199 14.96 30.84 -17.93
C GLU A 199 14.28 29.50 -17.61
N GLN A 200 14.05 28.66 -18.60
CA GLN A 200 13.39 27.37 -18.40
C GLN A 200 14.33 26.40 -17.68
N ILE A 201 13.83 25.78 -16.61
CA ILE A 201 14.54 24.73 -15.89
C ILE A 201 14.13 23.39 -16.50
N GLY A 202 15.06 22.73 -17.19
CA GLY A 202 14.88 21.36 -17.64
C GLY A 202 14.97 20.39 -16.46
N PHE A 203 14.07 19.41 -16.42
CA PHE A 203 14.10 18.32 -15.45
C PHE A 203 14.00 16.97 -16.16
N GLU A 204 14.62 15.96 -15.58
CA GLU A 204 14.59 14.58 -16.07
C GLU A 204 13.41 13.86 -15.41
N ILE A 205 12.52 13.26 -16.23
CA ILE A 205 11.39 12.44 -15.77
C ILE A 205 11.78 10.95 -15.68
N ASP A 206 12.96 10.60 -16.18
CA ASP A 206 13.44 9.22 -16.21
C ASP A 206 13.90 8.77 -14.81
N ASN A 207 13.62 7.52 -14.46
CA ASN A 207 13.99 6.88 -13.17
C ASN A 207 13.27 7.38 -11.90
N LEU A 208 12.06 7.93 -12.01
CA LEU A 208 11.24 8.28 -10.83
C LEU A 208 10.62 7.05 -10.13
N SER A 209 10.32 6.00 -10.88
CA SER A 209 9.70 4.78 -10.34
C SER A 209 10.72 3.81 -9.76
N LEU A 210 10.25 2.92 -8.89
CA LEU A 210 11.08 1.85 -8.37
C LEU A 210 11.47 0.93 -9.53
N LYS A 211 12.73 0.47 -9.55
CA LYS A 211 13.24 -0.41 -10.63
C LYS A 211 12.39 -1.65 -10.87
N ASN A 212 11.73 -2.16 -9.82
CA ASN A 212 10.87 -3.33 -9.91
C ASN A 212 9.52 -3.04 -10.58
N ASP A 213 9.02 -1.81 -10.55
CA ASP A 213 7.72 -1.46 -11.13
C ASP A 213 7.74 -1.68 -12.65
N PHE A 214 8.83 -1.29 -13.32
CA PHE A 214 8.96 -1.53 -14.76
C PHE A 214 8.82 -3.00 -15.15
N SER A 215 9.33 -3.92 -14.33
CA SER A 215 9.19 -5.37 -14.59
C SER A 215 7.75 -5.87 -14.48
N MET A 216 6.92 -5.19 -13.70
CA MET A 216 5.51 -5.52 -13.50
C MET A 216 4.62 -4.93 -14.60
N PHE A 217 4.92 -3.71 -15.05
CA PHE A 217 4.09 -2.97 -16.02
C PHE A 217 4.52 -3.15 -17.48
N ALA A 218 5.74 -3.61 -17.75
CA ALA A 218 6.23 -3.91 -19.10
C ALA A 218 5.72 -5.27 -19.60
N THR A 219 4.40 -5.47 -19.64
CA THR A 219 3.84 -6.60 -20.40
C THR A 219 3.96 -6.33 -21.90
N PRO A 220 4.51 -7.25 -22.70
CA PRO A 220 4.66 -7.04 -24.14
C PRO A 220 3.28 -6.91 -24.82
N TYR A 221 3.15 -5.88 -25.67
CA TYR A 221 1.95 -5.48 -26.42
C TYR A 221 1.21 -6.66 -27.11
N ASN A 222 1.93 -7.70 -27.52
CA ASN A 222 1.36 -8.87 -28.18
C ASN A 222 0.39 -9.69 -27.32
N LYS A 223 0.45 -9.61 -25.98
CA LYS A 223 -0.55 -10.24 -25.10
C LYS A 223 -1.85 -9.44 -24.98
N MET A 224 -1.87 -8.16 -25.35
CA MET A 224 -3.05 -7.30 -25.21
C MET A 224 -4.01 -7.38 -26.41
N ILE A 225 -3.60 -7.97 -27.53
CA ILE A 225 -4.40 -8.04 -28.78
C ILE A 225 -5.22 -9.34 -28.89
N GLU A 226 -5.00 -10.33 -28.03
CA GLU A 226 -5.72 -11.62 -28.07
C GLU A 226 -7.11 -11.61 -27.36
N PHE A 227 -7.73 -10.44 -27.16
CA PHE A 227 -9.06 -10.30 -26.56
C PHE A 227 -10.10 -9.75 -27.53
#